data_AF-A0A366XNR7-F1
#
_entry.id   AF-A0A366XNR7-F1
#
_cell.length_a   1.000
_cell.length_b   1.000
_cell.length_c   1.000
_cell.angle_alpha   90.00
_cell.angle_beta   90.00
_cell.angle_gamma   90.00
#
_symmetry.space_group_name_H-M   'P 1'
#
loop_
_entity.id
_entity.type
_entity.pdbx_description
1 polymer ?
#
loop_
_entity_poly.entity_id
_entity_poly.type
_entity_poly.pdbx_seq_one_letter_code
_entity_poly.pdbx_strand_id
1 'polypeptide(L)'
;MKSSSRSKSIAIVSAVIFVLGLLSLNVNQLGLAPIFVIVIAFFTMLVHGFLHFSGRKNGDAFEAYQDSQKTKAEALESSFNNRK
;
A
#
# COMPACT_ATOMS: atom_id res chain seq x y z
N MET A 1 19.46 16.34 5.37
CA MET A 1 18.03 16.06 5.62
C MET A 1 17.75 14.59 5.30
N LYS A 2 17.39 13.77 6.30
CA LYS A 2 17.05 12.35 6.09
C LYS A 2 15.87 12.29 5.12
N SER A 3 16.04 11.71 3.94
CA SER A 3 14.95 11.43 2.99
C SER A 3 13.91 10.55 3.69
N SER A 4 12.89 11.17 4.28
CA SER A 4 11.76 10.49 4.88
C SER A 4 11.03 9.74 3.77
N SER A 5 11.06 8.41 3.82
CA SER A 5 10.30 7.57 2.87
C SER A 5 8.81 7.82 3.09
N ARG A 6 8.14 8.42 2.10
CA ARG A 6 6.69 8.69 2.15
C ARG A 6 5.90 7.41 2.39
N SER A 7 6.30 6.30 1.78
CA SER A 7 5.66 4.99 2.00
C SER A 7 5.83 4.48 3.43
N LYS A 8 6.98 4.70 4.07
CA LYS A 8 7.18 4.39 5.50
C LYS A 8 6.25 5.22 6.39
N SER A 9 6.16 6.53 6.15
CA SER A 9 5.30 7.41 6.94
C SER A 9 3.82 7.00 6.84
N ILE A 10 3.35 6.69 5.62
CA ILE A 10 1.96 6.26 5.41
C ILE A 10 1.70 4.89 6.07
N ALA A 11 2.65 3.96 6.00
CA ALA A 11 2.53 2.67 6.69
C ALA A 11 2.42 2.84 8.22
N ILE A 12 3.20 3.75 8.82
CA ILE A 12 3.12 4.03 10.26
C ILE A 12 1.80 4.71 10.62
N VAL A 13 1.38 5.73 9.88
CA VAL A 13 0.12 6.45 10.15
C VAL A 13 -1.09 5.52 10.01
N SER A 14 -1.11 4.67 8.98
CA SER A 14 -2.17 3.68 8.80
C SER A 14 -2.17 2.62 9.92
N ALA A 15 -1.01 2.20 10.42
CA ALA A 15 -0.93 1.32 11.58
C ALA A 15 -1.52 1.98 12.85
N VAL A 16 -1.23 3.26 13.09
CA VAL A 16 -1.80 4.01 14.22
C VAL A 16 -3.32 4.11 14.09
N ILE A 17 -3.83 4.47 12.90
CA ILE A 17 -5.28 4.55 12.63
C ILE A 17 -5.94 3.18 12.79
N PHE A 18 -5.29 2.09 12.37
CA PHE A 18 -5.79 0.74 12.54
C PHE A 18 -5.97 0.39 14.03
N VAL A 19 -4.97 0.66 14.87
CA VAL A 19 -5.06 0.43 16.32
C VAL A 19 -6.16 1.29 16.95
N LEU A 20 -6.27 2.56 16.58
CA LEU A 20 -7.35 3.44 17.04
C LEU A 20 -8.73 2.94 16.59
N GLY A 21 -8.84 2.44 15.37
CA GLY A 21 -10.04 1.80 14.84
C GLY A 21 -10.46 0.60 15.67
N LEU A 22 -9.52 -0.30 16.00
CA LEU A 22 -9.77 -1.45 16.87
C LEU A 22 -10.24 -1.04 18.26
N LEU A 23 -9.61 -0.03 18.87
CA LEU A 23 -10.04 0.49 20.17
C LEU A 23 -11.46 1.05 20.11
N SER A 24 -11.82 1.72 19.01
CA SER A 24 -13.16 2.29 18.81
C SER A 24 -14.28 1.25 18.66
N LEU A 25 -13.96 -0.03 18.41
CA LEU A 25 -14.95 -1.11 18.44
C LEU A 25 -15.62 -1.28 19.82
N ASN A 26 -14.97 -0.82 20.89
CA ASN A 26 -15.55 -0.84 22.23
C ASN A 26 -16.56 0.29 22.48
N VAL A 27 -16.74 1.21 21.52
CA VAL A 27 -17.69 2.32 21.61
C VAL A 27 -18.95 1.96 20.84
N ASN A 28 -19.96 1.45 21.54
CA ASN A 28 -21.23 0.99 20.96
C ASN A 28 -22.01 2.05 20.15
N GLN A 29 -21.66 3.34 20.26
CA GLN A 29 -22.35 4.42 19.54
C GLN A 29 -21.94 4.55 18.07
N LEU A 30 -20.80 3.98 17.67
CA LEU A 30 -20.24 4.16 16.32
C LEU A 30 -20.79 3.15 15.29
N GLY A 31 -21.54 2.13 15.74
CA GLY A 31 -22.13 1.12 14.88
C GLY A 31 -21.08 0.40 14.01
N LEU A 32 -21.35 0.28 12.71
CA LEU A 32 -20.47 -0.39 11.74
C LEU A 32 -19.31 0.50 11.24
N ALA A 33 -19.34 1.81 11.51
CA ALA A 33 -18.35 2.75 10.96
C ALA A 33 -16.89 2.41 11.29
N PRO A 34 -16.53 1.99 12.52
CA PRO A 34 -15.18 1.58 12.87
C PRO A 34 -14.63 0.46 11.99
N ILE A 35 -15.48 -0.47 11.57
CA ILE A 35 -15.08 -1.62 10.76
C ILE A 35 -14.56 -1.14 9.39
N PHE A 36 -15.24 -0.19 8.75
CA PHE A 36 -14.77 0.36 7.48
C PHE A 36 -13.41 1.06 7.62
N VAL A 37 -13.22 1.82 8.70
CA VAL A 37 -11.94 2.49 8.99
C VAL A 37 -10.82 1.46 9.20
N ILE A 38 -11.08 0.42 9.99
CA ILE A 38 -10.13 -0.68 10.23
C ILE A 38 -9.72 -1.34 8.92
N VAL A 39 -10.67 -1.70 8.07
CA VAL A 39 -10.42 -2.39 6.81
C VAL A 39 -9.57 -1.52 5.88
N ILE A 40 -9.94 -0.25 5.68
CA ILE A 40 -9.20 0.67 4.82
C ILE A 40 -7.78 0.90 5.36
N ALA A 41 -7.65 1.13 6.67
CA ALA A 41 -6.34 1.34 7.31
C ALA A 41 -5.44 0.12 7.18
N PHE A 42 -5.98 -1.08 7.38
CA PHE A 42 -5.25 -2.34 7.24
C PHE A 42 -4.69 -2.53 5.83
N PHE A 43 -5.53 -2.41 4.79
CA PHE A 43 -5.07 -2.56 3.41
C PHE A 43 -4.08 -1.46 3.00
N THR A 44 -4.28 -0.23 3.48
CA THR A 44 -3.34 0.87 3.24
C THR A 44 -1.97 0.58 3.85
N MET A 45 -1.94 0.02 5.07
CA MET A 45 -0.73 -0.39 5.77
C MET A 45 0.00 -1.49 5.00
N LEU A 46 -0.71 -2.50 4.52
CA LEU A 46 -0.12 -3.58 3.72
C LEU A 46 0.50 -3.04 2.44
N VAL A 47 -0.24 -2.28 1.63
CA VAL A 47 0.24 -1.74 0.35
C VAL A 47 1.50 -0.88 0.55
N HIS A 48 1.46 0.08 1.47
CA HIS A 48 2.61 0.96 1.70
C HIS A 48 3.78 0.25 2.39
N GLY A 49 3.48 -0.77 3.21
CA GLY A 49 4.48 -1.68 3.75
C GLY A 49 5.23 -2.43 2.64
N PHE A 50 4.51 -3.07 1.72
CA PHE A 50 5.10 -3.75 0.56
C PHE A 50 5.89 -2.79 -0.35
N LEU A 51 5.39 -1.57 -0.59
CA LEU A 51 6.13 -0.55 -1.34
C LEU A 51 7.43 -0.16 -0.64
N HIS A 52 7.41 -0.02 0.68
CA HIS A 52 8.61 0.27 1.45
C HIS A 52 9.63 -0.87 1.39
N PHE A 53 9.20 -2.12 1.59
CA PHE A 53 10.06 -3.31 1.55
C PHE A 53 10.60 -3.63 0.15
N SER A 54 9.87 -3.30 -0.91
CA SER A 54 10.33 -3.42 -2.30
C SER A 54 11.32 -2.32 -2.73
N GLY A 55 11.72 -1.43 -1.81
CA GLY A 55 12.66 -0.35 -2.10
C GLY A 55 12.03 0.88 -2.77
N ARG A 56 10.73 0.86 -3.09
CA ARG A 56 9.96 2.01 -3.57
C ARG A 56 9.61 2.95 -2.40
N LYS A 57 10.63 3.68 -1.95
CA LYS A 57 10.58 4.54 -0.75
C LYS A 57 9.69 5.79 -0.90
N ASN A 58 9.49 6.26 -2.13
CA ASN A 58 8.71 7.47 -2.43
C ASN A 58 7.63 7.27 -3.52
N GLY A 59 7.55 6.08 -4.12
CA GLY A 59 6.63 5.80 -5.22
C GLY A 59 5.19 5.65 -4.74
N ASP A 60 4.24 6.15 -5.54
CA ASP A 60 2.81 5.93 -5.33
C ASP A 60 2.44 4.47 -5.62
N ALA A 61 1.41 3.93 -4.96
CA ALA A 61 0.86 2.61 -5.26
C ALA A 61 0.42 2.50 -6.73
N PHE A 62 -0.12 3.59 -7.30
CA PHE A 62 -0.52 3.62 -8.70
C PHE A 62 0.68 3.59 -9.67
N GLU A 63 1.76 4.28 -9.32
CA GLU A 63 3.00 4.30 -10.09
C GLU A 63 3.66 2.90 -10.07
N ALA A 64 3.71 2.27 -8.90
CA ALA A 64 4.18 0.90 -8.74
C ALA A 64 3.36 -0.11 -9.55
N TYR A 65 2.05 0.10 -9.64
CA TYR A 65 1.17 -0.71 -10.48
C TYR A 65 1.47 -0.53 -11.97
N GLN A 66 1.55 0.71 -12.47
CA GLN A 66 1.88 1.00 -13.87
C GLN A 66 3.23 0.41 -14.27
N ASP A 67 4.25 0.60 -13.44
CA ASP A 67 5.59 0.09 -13.68
C ASP A 67 5.58 -1.45 -13.79
N SER A 68 4.82 -2.11 -12.91
CA SER A 68 4.67 -3.57 -12.96
C SER A 68 3.96 -4.06 -14.22
N GLN A 69 2.97 -3.31 -14.73
CA GLN A 69 2.31 -3.66 -16.00
C GLN A 69 3.23 -3.44 -17.19
N LYS A 70 4.02 -2.37 -17.18
CA LYS A 70 5.01 -2.08 -18.21
C LYS A 70 6.08 -3.17 -18.28
N THR A 71 6.65 -3.57 -17.14
CA THR A 71 7.62 -4.68 -17.09
C THR A 71 7.02 -5.99 -17.62
N LYS A 72 5.75 -6.29 -17.31
CA LYS A 72 5.07 -7.47 -17.83
C LYS A 72 4.89 -7.41 -19.35
N ALA A 73 4.54 -6.25 -19.89
CA ALA A 73 4.39 -6.04 -21.33
C ALA A 73 5.74 -6.18 -22.05
N GLU A 74 6.81 -5.59 -21.53
CA GLU A 74 8.17 -5.70 -22.08
C GLU A 74 8.69 -7.15 -22.04
N ALA A 75 8.45 -7.87 -20.93
CA ALA A 75 8.81 -9.28 -20.82
C ALA A 75 8.03 -10.15 -21.82
N LEU A 76 6.75 -9.85 -22.05
CA LEU A 76 5.94 -10.56 -23.04
C LEU A 76 6.40 -10.27 -24.47
N GLU A 77 6.66 -9.01 -24.79
CA GLU A 77 7.17 -8.59 -26.11
C GLU A 77 8.53 -9.22 -26.41
N SER A 78 9.47 -9.19 -25.46
CA SER A 78 10.77 -9.84 -25.61
C SER A 78 10.65 -11.36 -25.81
N SER A 79 9.68 -12.02 -25.16
CA SER A 79 9.41 -13.45 -25.35
C SER A 79 8.85 -13.77 -26.74
N PHE A 80 8.05 -12.87 -27.32
CA PHE A 80 7.55 -13.01 -28.70
C PHE A 80 8.64 -12.72 -29.74
N ASN A 81 9.47 -11.69 -29.52
CA ASN A 81 10.56 -11.36 -30.44
C ASN A 81 11.70 -12.40 -30.43
N ASN A 82 12.00 -13.04 -29.29
CA ASN A 82 12.98 -14.14 -29.22
C ASN A 82 12.50 -15.45 -29.88
N ARG A 83 11.23 -15.56 -30.26
CA ARG A 83 10.68 -16.73 -30.97
C ARG A 83 10.56 -16.56 -32.48
N LYS A 84 10.90 -15.38 -33.01
CA LYS A 84 11.07 -15.12 -34.44
C LYS A 84 12.52 -15.36 -34.86
#